data_AF-A0A955E4W6-F1
#
_entry.id   AF-A0A955E4W6-F1
#
_cell.length_a   1.000
_cell.length_b   1.000
_cell.length_c   1.000
_cell.angle_alpha   90.00
_cell.angle_beta   90.00
_cell.angle_gamma   90.00
#
_symmetry.space_group_name_H-M   'P 1'
#
loop_
_entity.id
_entity.type
_entity.pdbx_description
1 polymer ?
#
loop_
_entity_poly.entity_id
_entity_poly.type
_entity_poly.pdbx_seq_one_letter_code
_entity_poly.pdbx_strand_id
1 'polypeptide(L)'
;MKMGQLLAAGIALSAASLAYASGGILLAEFALHDHPDGNAAPPFYGLRLDNMFGSGIGSLSMDHYDNTRLFVYEDNGSYSMNITGMLYGGLVVNNAYVDPHDFQIDFWYHLNVSDTGNGWVVDGFTTGNTGTMTDLDNNSVYTLFGKANDQDRVFEFLADGFRLDNDTTSWVGRGWLTPNSDGSNHLGGSQDWLFTATAVPAPTSAALLGLAGICATRRRR
;
A
#
# COMPACT_ATOMS: atom_id res chain seq x y z
N MET A 1 45.53 32.48 -40.05
CA MET A 1 44.93 31.13 -40.04
C MET A 1 44.69 30.71 -38.59
N LYS A 2 43.44 30.70 -38.13
CA LYS A 2 43.05 30.16 -36.82
C LYS A 2 42.13 28.96 -37.07
N MET A 3 42.60 27.78 -36.67
CA MET A 3 41.92 26.50 -36.88
C MET A 3 40.93 26.31 -35.73
N GLY A 4 39.64 26.47 -36.02
CA GLY A 4 38.56 26.25 -35.04
C GLY A 4 38.28 24.76 -34.87
N GLN A 5 38.51 24.25 -33.66
CA GLN A 5 38.13 22.89 -33.27
C GLN A 5 36.63 22.86 -32.94
N LEU A 6 35.86 22.15 -33.76
CA LEU A 6 34.47 21.80 -33.51
C LEU A 6 34.43 20.67 -32.47
N LEU A 7 33.96 20.97 -31.25
CA LEU A 7 33.60 19.97 -30.25
C LEU A 7 32.31 19.28 -30.69
N ALA A 8 32.40 18.02 -31.11
CA ALA A 8 31.24 17.16 -31.30
C ALA A 8 30.75 16.65 -29.93
N ALA A 9 29.69 17.25 -29.40
CA ALA A 9 29.01 16.77 -28.20
C ALA A 9 28.18 15.52 -28.58
N GLY A 10 28.75 14.34 -28.33
CA GLY A 10 28.04 13.07 -28.45
C GLY A 10 26.98 12.96 -27.36
N ILE A 11 25.71 13.10 -27.73
CA ILE A 11 24.58 12.77 -26.87
C ILE A 11 24.53 11.24 -26.78
N ALA A 12 25.07 10.68 -25.69
CA ALA A 12 24.89 9.28 -25.34
C ALA A 12 23.42 9.09 -24.96
N LEU A 13 22.64 8.56 -25.91
CA LEU A 13 21.26 8.12 -25.66
C LEU A 13 21.34 6.79 -24.90
N SER A 14 21.36 6.86 -23.57
CA SER A 14 21.22 5.69 -22.71
C SER A 14 19.84 5.10 -22.95
N ALA A 15 19.74 4.08 -23.79
CA ALA A 15 18.56 3.26 -23.88
C ALA A 15 18.40 2.55 -22.54
N ALA A 16 17.52 3.07 -21.69
CA ALA A 16 17.09 2.37 -20.49
C ALA A 16 16.43 1.07 -20.96
N SER A 17 17.16 -0.04 -20.80
CA SER A 17 16.60 -1.37 -20.92
C SER A 17 15.49 -1.49 -19.88
N LEU A 18 14.24 -1.41 -20.34
CA LEU A 18 13.08 -1.81 -19.56
C LEU A 18 13.23 -3.32 -19.33
N ALA A 19 13.81 -3.68 -18.19
CA ALA A 19 13.69 -5.03 -17.68
C ALA A 19 12.20 -5.25 -17.44
N TYR A 20 11.57 -6.07 -18.28
CA TYR A 20 10.26 -6.64 -17.98
C TYR A 20 10.46 -7.52 -16.75
N ALA A 21 10.30 -6.94 -15.56
CA ALA A 21 9.99 -7.73 -14.38
C ALA A 21 8.66 -8.41 -14.67
N SER A 22 8.61 -9.73 -14.51
CA SER A 22 7.42 -10.56 -14.71
C SER A 22 6.35 -10.32 -13.63
N GLY A 23 6.15 -9.07 -13.22
CA GLY A 23 5.07 -8.66 -12.32
C GLY A 23 3.84 -8.33 -13.16
N GLY A 24 2.65 -8.62 -12.63
CA GLY A 24 1.38 -8.29 -13.27
C GLY A 24 1.28 -6.82 -13.68
N ILE A 25 0.34 -6.54 -14.57
CA ILE A 25 0.02 -5.18 -15.01
C ILE A 25 -0.51 -4.41 -13.80
N LEU A 26 0.11 -3.28 -13.47
CA LEU A 26 -0.45 -2.35 -12.48
C LEU A 26 -1.77 -1.78 -13.01
N LEU A 27 -2.88 -2.14 -12.35
CA LEU A 27 -4.22 -1.69 -12.70
C LEU A 27 -4.56 -0.36 -12.04
N ALA A 28 -4.22 -0.23 -10.76
CA ALA A 28 -4.58 0.93 -9.95
C ALA A 28 -3.57 1.15 -8.82
N GLU A 29 -3.40 2.42 -8.47
CA GLU A 29 -2.62 2.87 -7.33
C GLU A 29 -3.49 3.81 -6.49
N PHE A 30 -3.39 3.68 -5.17
CA PHE A 30 -4.13 4.51 -4.22
C PHE A 30 -3.19 5.03 -3.14
N ALA A 31 -3.32 6.31 -2.79
CA ALA A 31 -2.74 6.89 -1.59
C ALA A 31 -3.65 6.58 -0.40
N LEU A 32 -3.06 6.08 0.68
CA LEU A 32 -3.79 5.62 1.86
C LEU A 32 -3.73 6.68 2.97
N HIS A 33 -4.83 6.80 3.70
CA HIS A 33 -5.04 7.79 4.75
C HIS A 33 -5.68 7.14 5.98
N ASP A 34 -5.49 7.74 7.15
CA ASP A 34 -6.12 7.24 8.36
C ASP A 34 -7.65 7.30 8.24
N HIS A 35 -8.34 6.34 8.85
CA HIS A 35 -9.79 6.31 8.80
C HIS A 35 -10.39 7.21 9.90
N PRO A 36 -11.44 8.02 9.62
CA PRO A 36 -12.09 8.86 10.63
C PRO A 36 -12.73 8.04 11.77
N ASP A 37 -13.27 6.86 11.49
CA ASP A 37 -13.73 5.94 12.55
C ASP A 37 -12.62 5.42 13.46
N GLY A 38 -11.34 5.57 13.08
CA GLY A 38 -10.20 5.28 13.96
C GLY A 38 -10.27 6.06 15.27
N ASN A 39 -10.99 7.20 15.31
CA ASN A 39 -11.21 7.99 16.53
C ASN A 39 -12.01 7.28 17.62
N ALA A 40 -12.67 6.16 17.33
CA ALA A 40 -13.26 5.33 18.38
C ALA A 40 -12.19 4.84 19.38
N ALA A 41 -10.93 4.80 18.96
CA ALA A 41 -9.75 4.55 19.79
C ALA A 41 -8.62 5.52 19.39
N PRO A 42 -8.70 6.82 19.78
CA PRO A 42 -7.76 7.82 19.32
C PRO A 42 -6.32 7.48 19.72
N PRO A 43 -5.32 7.82 18.90
CA PRO A 43 -5.37 8.63 17.67
C PRO A 43 -6.00 7.92 16.46
N PHE A 44 -6.28 8.67 15.38
CA PHE A 44 -6.65 8.05 14.11
C PHE A 44 -5.55 7.09 13.65
N TYR A 45 -5.95 6.05 12.92
CA TYR A 45 -5.06 5.00 12.46
C TYR A 45 -5.47 4.49 11.09
N GLY A 46 -4.49 3.95 10.38
CA GLY A 46 -4.68 3.09 9.21
C GLY A 46 -4.47 1.61 9.54
N LEU A 47 -3.64 1.33 10.57
CA LEU A 47 -3.33 0.01 11.09
C LEU A 47 -3.37 -0.01 12.61
N ARG A 48 -4.06 -1.01 13.17
CA ARG A 48 -4.11 -1.27 14.62
C ARG A 48 -3.59 -2.66 14.94
N LEU A 49 -2.71 -2.73 15.94
CA LEU A 49 -2.01 -3.93 16.39
C LEU A 49 -1.95 -3.98 17.93
N ASP A 50 -3.07 -4.31 18.57
CA ASP A 50 -3.16 -4.35 20.03
C ASP A 50 -2.16 -5.36 20.63
N ASN A 51 -1.59 -5.01 21.79
CA ASN A 51 -0.64 -5.82 22.54
C ASN A 51 0.68 -6.17 21.81
N MET A 52 0.91 -5.64 20.61
CA MET A 52 2.11 -5.93 19.83
C MET A 52 3.36 -5.18 20.34
N PHE A 53 3.18 -3.95 20.81
CA PHE A 53 4.25 -3.08 21.32
C PHE A 53 4.31 -3.05 22.87
N GLY A 54 3.63 -4.00 23.52
CA GLY A 54 3.35 -3.98 24.96
C GLY A 54 1.84 -3.96 25.22
N SER A 55 1.44 -4.23 26.47
CA SER A 55 0.01 -4.37 26.81
C SER A 55 -0.74 -3.05 26.57
N GLY A 56 -1.75 -3.09 25.71
CA GLY A 56 -2.56 -1.92 25.35
C GLY A 56 -2.89 -1.85 23.86
N ILE A 57 -3.31 -0.65 23.43
CA ILE A 57 -3.67 -0.39 22.03
C ILE A 57 -2.40 -0.02 21.27
N GLY A 58 -2.13 -0.73 20.17
CA GLY A 58 -1.08 -0.37 19.22
C GLY A 58 -1.72 0.29 18.02
N SER A 59 -1.35 1.53 17.71
CA SER A 59 -1.95 2.32 16.63
C SER A 59 -0.86 2.90 15.75
N LEU A 60 -1.06 2.83 14.44
CA LEU A 60 -0.12 3.29 13.43
C LEU A 60 -0.85 4.12 12.36
N SER A 61 -0.34 5.34 12.16
CA SER A 61 -0.87 6.35 11.23
C SER A 61 -0.18 6.24 9.86
N MET A 62 -0.97 6.34 8.80
CA MET A 62 -0.55 6.43 7.39
C MET A 62 -0.32 7.87 6.93
N ASP A 63 -0.96 8.84 7.59
CA ASP A 63 -0.94 10.25 7.18
C ASP A 63 0.34 11.00 7.58
N HIS A 64 1.17 10.43 8.47
CA HIS A 64 2.39 11.10 8.93
C HIS A 64 3.39 11.38 7.79
N TYR A 65 3.55 10.42 6.87
CA TYR A 65 4.54 10.47 5.79
C TYR A 65 3.95 10.70 4.40
N ASP A 66 2.63 10.53 4.23
CA ASP A 66 1.91 10.66 2.94
C ASP A 66 2.51 9.79 1.80
N ASN A 67 3.13 8.67 2.16
CA ASN A 67 3.77 7.75 1.20
C ASN A 67 3.26 6.30 1.30
N THR A 68 2.24 6.04 2.13
CA THR A 68 1.59 4.73 2.15
C THR A 68 0.70 4.57 0.92
N ARG A 69 0.86 3.44 0.21
CA ARG A 69 0.20 3.15 -1.05
C ARG A 69 -0.41 1.75 -1.05
N LEU A 70 -1.52 1.61 -1.74
CA LEU A 70 -2.05 0.32 -2.19
C LEU A 70 -1.90 0.23 -3.70
N PHE A 71 -1.26 -0.83 -4.17
CA PHE A 71 -1.14 -1.18 -5.58
C PHE A 71 -2.00 -2.40 -5.88
N VAL A 72 -2.74 -2.36 -6.99
CA VAL A 72 -3.51 -3.49 -7.49
C VAL A 72 -2.92 -3.95 -8.81
N TYR A 73 -2.61 -5.23 -8.92
CA TYR A 73 -2.03 -5.84 -10.11
C TYR A 73 -2.96 -6.92 -10.69
N GLU A 74 -2.89 -7.12 -12.01
CA GLU A 74 -3.51 -8.23 -12.71
C GLU A 74 -2.49 -9.00 -13.54
N ASP A 75 -2.56 -10.33 -13.48
CA ASP A 75 -1.75 -11.23 -14.27
C ASP A 75 -2.62 -12.39 -14.75
N ASN A 76 -2.93 -12.40 -16.05
CA ASN A 76 -3.70 -13.45 -16.72
C ASN A 76 -5.04 -13.77 -16.01
N GLY A 77 -5.77 -12.73 -15.63
CA GLY A 77 -7.07 -12.79 -14.93
C GLY A 77 -6.98 -13.03 -13.43
N SER A 78 -5.77 -13.18 -12.87
CA SER A 78 -5.56 -13.26 -11.41
C SER A 78 -5.18 -11.90 -10.85
N TYR A 79 -5.77 -11.51 -9.73
CA TYR A 79 -5.47 -10.25 -9.06
C TYR A 79 -4.51 -10.45 -7.89
N SER A 80 -3.71 -9.43 -7.62
CA SER A 80 -2.96 -9.32 -6.36
C SER A 80 -2.94 -7.86 -5.89
N MET A 81 -2.71 -7.66 -4.60
CA MET A 81 -2.59 -6.33 -4.02
C MET A 81 -1.36 -6.22 -3.13
N ASN A 82 -0.78 -5.02 -3.08
CA ASN A 82 0.34 -4.70 -2.20
C ASN A 82 0.08 -3.41 -1.44
N ILE A 83 0.19 -3.45 -0.12
CA ILE A 83 0.23 -2.26 0.74
C ILE A 83 1.67 -2.02 1.14
N THR A 84 2.22 -0.86 0.82
CA THR A 84 3.59 -0.51 1.18
C THR A 84 3.74 0.97 1.50
N GLY A 85 4.73 1.31 2.32
CA GLY A 85 5.10 2.68 2.64
C GLY A 85 5.62 2.81 4.07
N MET A 86 5.48 4.01 4.63
CA MET A 86 5.84 4.30 6.02
C MET A 86 4.60 4.50 6.87
N LEU A 87 4.67 4.07 8.12
CA LEU A 87 3.68 4.30 9.16
C LEU A 87 4.38 4.93 10.37
N TYR A 88 3.63 5.69 11.16
CA TYR A 88 4.12 6.30 12.41
C TYR A 88 3.18 5.96 13.56
N GLY A 89 3.73 5.50 14.68
CA GLY A 89 2.92 5.30 15.89
C GLY A 89 3.55 4.30 16.85
N GLY A 90 2.72 3.62 17.62
CA GLY A 90 3.19 2.72 18.67
C GLY A 90 2.11 2.46 19.71
N LEU A 91 2.52 2.28 20.97
CA LEU A 91 1.60 2.08 22.08
C LEU A 91 0.82 3.36 22.38
N VAL A 92 -0.48 3.23 22.66
CA VAL A 92 -1.35 4.35 23.00
C VAL A 92 -1.74 4.31 24.48
N VAL A 93 -1.50 5.42 25.19
CA VAL A 93 -1.93 5.63 26.58
C VAL A 93 -2.58 6.99 26.71
N ASN A 94 -3.77 7.05 27.31
CA ASN A 94 -4.56 8.29 27.45
C ASN A 94 -4.73 9.05 26.11
N ASN A 95 -5.04 8.32 25.04
CA ASN A 95 -5.25 8.83 23.68
C ASN A 95 -4.03 9.51 23.04
N ALA A 96 -2.82 9.17 23.48
CA ALA A 96 -1.57 9.66 22.91
C ALA A 96 -0.56 8.52 22.72
N TYR A 97 0.29 8.65 21.70
CA TYR A 97 1.41 7.73 21.52
C TYR A 97 2.41 7.84 22.66
N VAL A 98 2.87 6.70 23.16
CA VAL A 98 3.98 6.55 24.09
C VAL A 98 5.09 5.83 23.35
N ASP A 99 6.25 6.46 23.26
CA ASP A 99 7.42 5.95 22.52
C ASP A 99 7.09 5.59 21.05
N PRO A 100 6.57 6.55 20.25
CA PRO A 100 6.23 6.28 18.86
C PRO A 100 7.48 6.08 18.01
N HIS A 101 7.43 5.10 17.11
CA HIS A 101 8.50 4.75 16.18
C HIS A 101 8.02 4.90 14.72
N ASP A 102 8.99 4.85 13.81
CA ASP A 102 8.77 4.75 12.37
C ASP A 102 8.76 3.29 11.92
N PHE A 103 7.74 2.91 11.14
CA PHE A 103 7.61 1.56 10.61
C PHE A 103 7.55 1.57 9.10
N GLN A 104 8.37 0.75 8.45
CA GLN A 104 8.22 0.44 7.04
C GLN A 104 7.30 -0.78 6.88
N ILE A 105 6.28 -0.68 6.04
CA ILE A 105 5.36 -1.78 5.73
C ILE A 105 5.55 -2.25 4.29
N ASP A 106 5.51 -3.57 4.09
CA ASP A 106 5.34 -4.22 2.79
C ASP A 106 4.51 -5.48 2.98
N PHE A 107 3.24 -5.44 2.55
CA PHE A 107 2.26 -6.50 2.75
C PHE A 107 1.57 -6.88 1.46
N TRP A 108 1.54 -8.18 1.16
CA TRP A 108 0.96 -8.71 -0.07
C TRP A 108 -0.27 -9.57 0.17
N TYR A 109 -1.29 -9.31 -0.64
CA TYR A 109 -2.39 -10.24 -0.91
C TYR A 109 -2.14 -10.89 -2.27
N HIS A 110 -1.47 -12.04 -2.28
CA HIS A 110 -1.12 -12.77 -3.51
C HIS A 110 -2.23 -13.70 -4.01
N LEU A 111 -3.12 -14.12 -3.11
CA LEU A 111 -4.07 -15.20 -3.37
C LEU A 111 -5.49 -14.75 -3.05
N ASN A 112 -6.44 -15.33 -3.79
CA ASN A 112 -7.88 -15.17 -3.60
C ASN A 112 -8.38 -13.73 -3.66
N VAL A 113 -7.66 -12.85 -4.37
CA VAL A 113 -8.14 -11.51 -4.66
C VAL A 113 -9.15 -11.56 -5.81
N SER A 114 -10.34 -11.04 -5.58
CA SER A 114 -11.41 -10.97 -6.57
C SER A 114 -11.89 -9.54 -6.77
N ASP A 115 -12.10 -9.15 -8.02
CA ASP A 115 -12.80 -7.91 -8.38
C ASP A 115 -14.31 -8.09 -8.21
N THR A 116 -14.94 -7.13 -7.55
CA THR A 116 -16.38 -7.10 -7.26
C THR A 116 -17.14 -6.08 -8.12
N GLY A 117 -16.45 -5.32 -8.96
CA GLY A 117 -16.98 -4.18 -9.71
C GLY A 117 -16.98 -2.86 -8.94
N ASN A 118 -17.01 -2.91 -7.60
CA ASN A 118 -16.91 -1.74 -6.71
C ASN A 118 -15.62 -1.75 -5.87
N GLY A 119 -14.64 -2.55 -6.29
CA GLY A 119 -13.37 -2.76 -5.62
C GLY A 119 -12.99 -4.22 -5.51
N TRP A 120 -12.11 -4.53 -4.57
CA TRP A 120 -11.47 -5.83 -4.46
C TRP A 120 -11.67 -6.42 -3.08
N VAL A 121 -11.77 -7.74 -3.05
CA VAL A 121 -11.94 -8.51 -1.82
C VAL A 121 -11.00 -9.69 -1.81
N VAL A 122 -10.61 -10.11 -0.61
CA VAL A 122 -9.73 -11.25 -0.36
C VAL A 122 -10.45 -12.23 0.54
N ASP A 123 -10.69 -13.43 0.02
CA ASP A 123 -11.40 -14.51 0.70
C ASP A 123 -10.47 -15.67 1.07
N GLY A 124 -10.81 -16.41 2.12
CA GLY A 124 -10.05 -17.57 2.55
C GLY A 124 -8.77 -17.20 3.29
N PHE A 125 -8.63 -17.68 4.53
CA PHE A 125 -7.34 -17.62 5.20
C PHE A 125 -6.28 -18.41 4.41
N THR A 126 -5.13 -17.78 4.17
CA THR A 126 -3.96 -18.43 3.58
C THR A 126 -2.70 -17.74 4.06
N THR A 127 -1.67 -18.53 4.34
CA THR A 127 -0.33 -18.03 4.69
C THR A 127 0.37 -17.34 3.53
N GLY A 128 -0.15 -17.48 2.30
CA GLY A 128 0.34 -16.76 1.13
C GLY A 128 -0.02 -15.27 1.12
N ASN A 129 -0.95 -14.82 1.96
CA ASN A 129 -1.25 -13.41 2.16
C ASN A 129 -0.47 -12.93 3.38
N THR A 130 0.71 -12.36 3.16
CA THR A 130 1.70 -12.08 4.19
C THR A 130 2.54 -10.87 3.85
N GLY A 131 3.19 -10.32 4.86
CA GLY A 131 4.07 -9.18 4.73
C GLY A 131 4.96 -9.00 5.94
N THR A 132 5.77 -7.96 5.88
CA THR A 132 6.62 -7.54 6.99
C THR A 132 6.37 -6.09 7.34
N MET A 133 6.39 -5.81 8.63
CA MET A 133 6.51 -4.47 9.18
C MET A 133 7.87 -4.37 9.88
N THR A 134 8.70 -3.41 9.49
CA THR A 134 10.03 -3.20 10.06
C THR A 134 10.03 -1.93 10.88
N ASP A 135 10.33 -2.05 12.17
CA ASP A 135 10.62 -0.94 13.06
C ASP A 135 11.99 -0.36 12.68
N LEU A 136 12.03 0.88 12.22
CA LEU A 136 13.25 1.51 11.73
C LEU A 136 14.14 2.06 12.85
N ASP A 137 13.60 2.22 14.05
CA ASP A 137 14.31 2.79 15.19
C ASP A 137 15.23 1.72 15.82
N ASN A 138 14.80 0.46 15.79
CA ASN A 138 15.54 -0.67 16.37
C ASN A 138 15.80 -1.86 15.41
N ASN A 139 15.36 -1.79 14.15
CA ASN A 139 15.48 -2.84 13.13
C ASN A 139 14.75 -4.15 13.45
N SER A 140 13.76 -4.14 14.34
CA SER A 140 12.90 -5.31 14.56
C SER A 140 11.99 -5.53 13.37
N VAL A 141 11.86 -6.78 12.94
CA VAL A 141 10.98 -7.17 11.83
C VAL A 141 9.85 -8.03 12.38
N TYR A 142 8.62 -7.62 12.06
CA TYR A 142 7.41 -8.33 12.41
C TYR A 142 6.79 -8.93 11.15
N THR A 143 6.61 -10.25 11.13
CA THR A 143 5.87 -10.91 10.06
C THR A 143 4.38 -10.85 10.38
N LEU A 144 3.58 -10.47 9.38
CA LEU A 144 2.13 -10.40 9.47
C LEU A 144 1.50 -11.33 8.44
N PHE A 145 0.32 -11.85 8.74
CA PHE A 145 -0.48 -12.70 7.88
C PHE A 145 -1.90 -12.16 7.82
N GLY A 146 -2.56 -12.31 6.68
CA GLY A 146 -3.97 -11.99 6.55
C GLY A 146 -4.79 -12.97 7.39
N LYS A 147 -5.75 -12.48 8.17
CA LYS A 147 -6.61 -13.30 9.00
C LYS A 147 -8.03 -13.23 8.47
N ALA A 148 -8.67 -14.39 8.27
CA ALA A 148 -10.08 -14.43 7.90
C ALA A 148 -10.98 -14.12 9.10
N ASN A 149 -12.08 -13.42 8.87
CA ASN A 149 -13.16 -13.25 9.83
C ASN A 149 -14.13 -14.44 9.82
N ASP A 150 -15.23 -14.36 10.57
CA ASP A 150 -16.24 -15.42 10.66
C ASP A 150 -17.01 -15.67 9.35
N GLN A 151 -16.82 -14.83 8.33
CA GLN A 151 -17.38 -14.94 6.99
C GLN A 151 -16.34 -15.37 5.95
N ASP A 152 -15.17 -15.83 6.41
CA ASP A 152 -14.01 -16.19 5.59
C ASP A 152 -13.40 -15.02 4.79
N ARG A 153 -13.71 -13.77 5.17
CA ARG A 153 -13.19 -12.55 4.55
C ARG A 153 -11.91 -12.11 5.26
N VAL A 154 -10.83 -11.95 4.50
CA VAL A 154 -9.53 -11.47 5.02
C VAL A 154 -9.42 -9.95 4.91
N PHE A 155 -9.76 -9.41 3.74
CA PHE A 155 -9.60 -8.00 3.42
C PHE A 155 -10.64 -7.56 2.38
N GLU A 156 -11.06 -6.31 2.48
CA GLU A 156 -11.98 -5.64 1.57
C GLU A 156 -11.43 -4.24 1.27
N PHE A 157 -11.35 -3.89 0.00
CA PHE A 157 -11.03 -2.55 -0.46
C PHE A 157 -12.11 -2.07 -1.43
N LEU A 158 -13.09 -1.33 -0.91
CA LEU A 158 -14.36 -1.07 -1.56
C LEU A 158 -14.75 0.41 -1.47
N ALA A 159 -15.48 0.89 -2.49
CA ALA A 159 -16.20 2.17 -2.44
C ALA A 159 -17.70 1.90 -2.24
N ASP A 160 -18.08 1.44 -1.05
CA ASP A 160 -19.42 0.88 -0.76
C ASP A 160 -20.29 1.73 0.19
N GLY A 161 -19.74 2.79 0.77
CA GLY A 161 -20.43 3.64 1.75
C GLY A 161 -20.74 2.96 3.09
N PHE A 162 -20.16 1.78 3.38
CA PHE A 162 -20.42 1.04 4.62
C PHE A 162 -19.73 1.64 5.85
N ARG A 163 -18.52 2.21 5.66
CA ARG A 163 -17.71 2.81 6.74
C ARG A 163 -17.61 4.32 6.68
N LEU A 164 -18.14 4.92 5.64
CA LEU A 164 -18.24 6.37 5.49
C LEU A 164 -19.69 6.63 5.12
N ASP A 165 -20.48 7.12 6.09
CA ASP A 165 -21.95 7.23 6.05
C ASP A 165 -22.50 7.67 4.67
N ASN A 166 -22.87 6.69 3.83
CA ASN A 166 -23.39 6.87 2.47
C ASN A 166 -22.43 7.53 1.46
N ASP A 167 -21.13 7.58 1.73
CA ASP A 167 -20.13 7.95 0.73
C ASP A 167 -19.73 6.72 -0.09
N THR A 168 -20.43 6.52 -1.20
CA THR A 168 -20.15 5.44 -2.15
C THR A 168 -19.05 5.79 -3.17
N THR A 169 -18.30 6.87 -2.93
CA THR A 169 -17.26 7.35 -3.85
C THR A 169 -15.86 7.27 -3.25
N SER A 170 -15.77 7.35 -1.93
CA SER A 170 -14.52 7.14 -1.19
C SER A 170 -14.19 5.67 -1.07
N TRP A 171 -12.92 5.35 -1.29
CA TRP A 171 -12.38 4.02 -1.13
C TRP A 171 -12.04 3.75 0.32
N VAL A 172 -12.42 2.58 0.84
CA VAL A 172 -12.13 2.14 2.20
C VAL A 172 -11.47 0.77 2.18
N GLY A 173 -10.32 0.66 2.82
CA GLY A 173 -9.67 -0.61 3.14
C GLY A 173 -10.02 -1.06 4.54
N ARG A 174 -10.45 -2.31 4.69
CA ARG A 174 -10.74 -2.95 5.97
C ARG A 174 -10.38 -4.42 5.93
N GLY A 175 -9.80 -4.94 7.00
CA GLY A 175 -9.49 -6.36 7.07
C GLY A 175 -8.75 -6.71 8.35
N TRP A 176 -8.45 -7.98 8.51
CA TRP A 176 -7.82 -8.49 9.74
C TRP A 176 -6.45 -9.08 9.45
N LEU A 177 -5.58 -8.96 10.44
CA LEU A 177 -4.23 -9.46 10.43
C LEU A 177 -3.99 -10.39 11.62
N THR A 178 -2.86 -11.08 11.58
CA THR A 178 -2.29 -11.77 12.73
C THR A 178 -0.77 -11.87 12.58
N PRO A 179 0.00 -11.85 13.68
CA PRO A 179 1.42 -12.19 13.64
C PRO A 179 1.69 -13.70 13.50
N ASN A 180 0.67 -14.56 13.62
CA ASN A 180 0.84 -16.00 13.62
C ASN A 180 0.50 -16.62 12.25
N SER A 181 1.40 -17.46 11.75
CA SER A 181 1.21 -18.15 10.47
C SER A 181 0.08 -19.18 10.47
N ASP A 182 -0.47 -19.54 11.63
CA ASP A 182 -1.61 -20.46 11.74
C ASP A 182 -2.97 -19.74 11.73
N GLY A 183 -2.99 -18.40 11.60
CA GLY A 183 -4.22 -17.61 11.59
C GLY A 183 -4.76 -17.25 12.98
N SER A 184 -4.17 -17.78 14.05
CA SER A 184 -4.62 -17.57 15.42
C SER A 184 -4.35 -16.13 15.90
N ASN A 185 -5.19 -15.57 16.78
CA ASN A 185 -4.94 -14.26 17.40
C ASN A 185 -4.46 -14.42 18.86
N HIS A 186 -3.16 -14.64 19.05
CA HIS A 186 -2.58 -14.88 20.38
C HIS A 186 -2.26 -13.61 21.17
N LEU A 187 -2.15 -12.45 20.49
CA LEU A 187 -1.87 -11.19 21.17
C LEU A 187 -3.09 -10.66 21.94
N GLY A 188 -4.30 -11.08 21.54
CA GLY A 188 -5.54 -10.52 22.07
C GLY A 188 -5.77 -9.08 21.57
N GLY A 189 -7.02 -8.62 21.61
CA GLY A 189 -7.39 -7.32 21.05
C GLY A 189 -7.48 -7.32 19.52
N SER A 190 -7.58 -6.13 18.95
CA SER A 190 -7.77 -5.92 17.51
C SER A 190 -6.45 -5.92 16.75
N GLN A 191 -6.46 -6.57 15.58
CA GLN A 191 -5.36 -6.64 14.62
C GLN A 191 -5.98 -6.39 13.24
N ASP A 192 -6.08 -5.13 12.82
CA ASP A 192 -6.92 -4.74 11.69
C ASP A 192 -6.34 -3.59 10.88
N TRP A 193 -6.60 -3.66 9.57
CA TRP A 193 -6.56 -2.52 8.68
C TRP A 193 -7.88 -1.77 8.78
N LEU A 194 -7.82 -0.45 8.85
CA LEU A 194 -8.96 0.42 8.64
C LEU A 194 -8.45 1.76 8.12
N PHE A 195 -8.59 2.01 6.82
CA PHE A 195 -8.07 3.21 6.18
C PHE A 195 -9.00 3.71 5.08
N THR A 196 -8.86 4.99 4.73
CA THR A 196 -9.46 5.56 3.52
C THR A 196 -8.40 5.69 2.43
N ALA A 197 -8.83 5.88 1.18
CA ALA A 197 -7.89 5.95 0.08
C ALA A 197 -8.35 6.90 -1.04
N THR A 198 -7.37 7.52 -1.70
CA THR A 198 -7.57 8.36 -2.88
C THR A 198 -6.84 7.75 -4.08
N ALA A 199 -7.54 7.64 -5.21
CA ALA A 199 -6.94 7.09 -6.41
C ALA A 199 -5.82 8.02 -6.92
N VAL A 200 -4.63 7.47 -7.14
CA VAL A 200 -3.51 8.18 -7.76
C VAL A 200 -3.73 8.14 -9.27
N PRO A 201 -3.83 9.29 -9.96
CA PRO A 201 -4.02 9.29 -11.40
C PRO A 201 -2.87 8.56 -12.10
N ALA A 202 -3.20 7.55 -12.91
CA ALA A 202 -2.21 6.86 -13.72
C ALA A 202 -1.42 7.89 -14.53
N PRO A 203 -0.09 7.77 -14.63
CA PRO A 203 0.72 8.70 -15.42
C PRO A 203 0.18 8.69 -16.84
N THR A 204 -0.46 9.80 -17.25
CA THR A 204 -1.17 9.85 -18.52
C THR A 204 -0.21 9.51 -19.65
N SER A 205 -0.53 8.46 -20.40
CA SER A 205 0.24 7.98 -21.56
C SER A 205 0.40 9.04 -22.66
N ALA A 206 -0.33 10.16 -22.59
CA ALA A 206 -0.11 11.37 -23.37
C ALA A 206 1.30 11.97 -23.17
N ALA A 207 1.89 11.89 -21.98
CA ALA A 207 3.26 12.32 -21.74
C ALA A 207 4.28 11.45 -22.49
N LEU A 208 4.05 10.13 -22.53
CA LEU A 208 4.89 9.18 -23.26
C LEU A 208 4.78 9.32 -24.77
N LEU A 209 3.57 9.54 -25.30
CA LEU A 209 3.33 9.82 -26.72
C LEU A 209 3.93 11.18 -27.14
N GLY A 210 3.87 12.19 -26.27
CA GLY A 210 4.49 13.50 -26.50
C GLY A 210 6.02 13.39 -26.63
N LEU A 211 6.67 12.61 -25.77
CA LEU A 211 8.13 12.37 -25.86
C LEU A 211 8.51 11.58 -27.11
N ALA A 212 7.71 10.57 -27.49
CA ALA A 212 7.94 9.83 -28.74
C ALA A 212 7.83 10.74 -29.98
N GLY A 213 6.87 11.68 -29.99
CA GLY A 213 6.70 12.65 -31.07
C GLY A 213 7.87 13.64 -31.21
N ILE A 214 8.45 14.10 -30.09
CA ILE A 214 9.62 15.01 -30.10
C ILE A 214 10.87 14.29 -30.62
N CYS A 215 11.08 13.04 -30.23
CA CYS A 215 12.18 12.22 -30.75
C CYS A 215 12.03 11.92 -32.25
N ALA A 216 10.81 11.69 -32.73
CA ALA A 216 10.56 11.43 -34.16
C ALA A 216 10.75 12.67 -35.04
N THR A 217 10.40 13.86 -34.55
CA THR A 217 10.51 15.13 -35.29
C THR A 217 11.94 15.67 -35.32
N ARG A 218 12.74 15.43 -34.27
CA ARG A 218 14.15 15.86 -34.22
C ARG A 218 15.07 15.07 -35.17
N ARG A 219 14.66 13.87 -35.61
CA ARG A 219 15.44 13.03 -36.53
C ARG A 219 15.25 13.40 -38.02
N ARG A 220 14.37 14.36 -38.33
CA ARG A 220 14.06 14.78 -39.72
C ARG A 220 14.64 16.15 -40.11
N ARG A 221 15.53 16.73 -39.31
CA ARG A 221 16.32 17.92 -39.68
C ARG A 221 17.80 17.55 -39.68
#